data_AF-A0A920E8K7-F1
#
_entry.id   AF-A0A920E8K7-F1
#
_cell.length_a   1.000
_cell.length_b   1.000
_cell.length_c   1.000
_cell.angle_alpha   90.00
_cell.angle_beta   90.00
_cell.angle_gamma   90.00
#
_symmetry.space_group_name_H-M   'P 1'
#
loop_
_entity.id
_entity.type
_entity.pdbx_description
1 polymer ?
#
loop_
_entity_poly.entity_id
_entity_poly.type
_entity_poly.pdbx_seq_one_letter_code
_entity_poly.pdbx_strand_id
1 'polypeptide(L)'
;MKRFKNPQTAFASGWMQIRGARRRRGYERGFVLSDHADWSGLVRSILASQAKTVYLTHGQTEVLSRFLMEEHGLDVKPLKTHFGDEQIEEQFAESVS
;
A
#
# COMPACT_ATOMS: atom_id res chain seq x y z
N MET A 1 21.11 -23.59 -3.17
CA MET A 1 21.93 -22.87 -4.18
C MET A 1 22.79 -23.77 -5.08
N LYS A 2 23.25 -24.96 -4.65
CA LYS A 2 24.14 -25.83 -5.44
C LYS A 2 23.60 -26.37 -6.79
N ARG A 3 22.30 -26.21 -7.09
CA ARG A 3 21.67 -26.70 -8.34
C ARG A 3 21.76 -25.70 -9.50
N PHE A 4 22.03 -24.42 -9.23
CA PHE A 4 22.05 -23.36 -10.25
C PHE A 4 23.44 -22.77 -10.37
N LYS A 5 23.88 -22.52 -11.62
CA LYS A 5 25.26 -22.09 -11.91
C LYS A 5 25.57 -20.70 -11.35
N ASN A 6 24.58 -19.81 -11.31
CA ASN A 6 24.65 -18.45 -10.73
C ASN A 6 23.28 -18.04 -10.16
N PRO A 7 22.88 -18.52 -8.97
CA PRO A 7 21.60 -18.16 -8.38
C PRO A 7 21.61 -16.69 -7.95
N GLN A 8 20.56 -15.95 -8.31
CA GLN A 8 20.34 -14.59 -7.82
C GLN A 8 19.28 -14.55 -6.73
N THR A 9 19.42 -13.60 -5.80
CA THR A 9 18.46 -13.36 -4.73
C THR A 9 17.44 -12.29 -5.15
N ALA A 10 16.18 -12.51 -4.76
CA ALA A 10 15.13 -11.55 -5.00
C ALA A 10 14.15 -11.48 -3.83
N PHE A 11 13.50 -10.33 -3.68
CA PHE A 11 12.45 -10.13 -2.69
C PHE A 11 11.16 -9.63 -3.35
N ALA A 12 10.02 -10.18 -2.92
CA ALA A 12 8.70 -9.79 -3.40
C ALA A 12 7.92 -9.13 -2.26
N SER A 13 7.64 -7.84 -2.39
CA SER A 13 6.92 -7.05 -1.37
C SER A 13 6.44 -5.73 -1.96
N GLY A 14 5.32 -5.19 -1.48
CA GLY A 14 4.81 -3.88 -1.89
C GLY A 14 5.83 -2.76 -1.65
N TRP A 15 6.66 -2.90 -0.60
CA TRP A 15 7.74 -1.98 -0.29
C TRP A 15 8.85 -1.92 -1.34
N MET A 16 8.93 -2.90 -2.25
CA MET A 16 9.87 -2.83 -3.38
C MET A 16 9.53 -1.70 -4.37
N GLN A 17 8.34 -1.08 -4.24
CA GLN A 17 7.98 0.16 -4.94
C GLN A 17 8.80 1.36 -4.43
N ILE A 18 9.24 1.35 -3.16
CA ILE A 18 10.00 2.45 -2.56
C ILE A 18 11.50 2.25 -2.81
N ARG A 19 12.11 3.22 -3.51
CA ARG A 19 13.55 3.19 -3.87
C ARG A 19 14.47 2.97 -2.67
N GLY A 20 14.15 3.56 -1.52
CA GLY A 20 14.92 3.42 -0.28
C GLY A 20 14.87 2.01 0.30
N ALA A 21 13.68 1.41 0.40
CA ALA A 21 13.51 0.03 0.88
C ALA A 21 14.18 -0.97 -0.06
N ARG A 22 14.07 -0.76 -1.39
CA ARG A 22 14.76 -1.58 -2.39
C ARG A 22 16.28 -1.54 -2.24
N ARG A 23 16.86 -0.37 -1.93
CA ARG A 23 18.32 -0.19 -1.82
C ARG A 23 18.90 -0.82 -0.54
N ARG A 24 18.21 -0.71 0.60
CA ARG A 24 18.76 -1.08 1.92
C ARG A 24 18.95 -2.59 2.14
N ARG A 25 18.24 -3.45 1.41
CA ARG A 25 18.23 -4.90 1.68
C ARG A 25 19.19 -5.77 0.86
N GLY A 26 20.01 -5.18 -0.01
CA GLY A 26 21.08 -5.91 -0.71
C GLY A 26 20.64 -7.02 -1.69
N TYR A 27 19.34 -7.15 -1.98
CA TYR A 27 18.83 -8.09 -2.98
C TYR A 27 19.22 -7.65 -4.40
N GLU A 28 19.54 -8.61 -5.25
CA GLU A 28 19.85 -8.35 -6.66
C GLU A 28 18.62 -7.95 -7.47
N ARG A 29 17.42 -8.37 -7.02
CA ARG A 29 16.15 -8.03 -7.65
C ARG A 29 15.05 -7.76 -6.62
N GLY A 30 14.17 -6.81 -6.93
CA GLY A 30 12.96 -6.53 -6.15
C GLY A 30 11.73 -6.60 -7.05
N PHE A 31 10.67 -7.25 -6.58
CA PHE A 31 9.37 -7.35 -7.24
C PHE A 31 8.32 -6.67 -6.37
N VAL A 32 7.58 -5.73 -6.96
CA VAL A 32 6.46 -5.08 -6.27
C VAL A 32 5.29 -6.06 -6.26
N LEU A 33 4.94 -6.53 -5.07
CA LEU A 33 3.83 -7.46 -4.89
C LEU A 33 3.20 -7.26 -3.51
N SER A 34 1.91 -6.95 -3.48
CA SER A 34 1.10 -6.82 -2.27
C SER A 34 -0.33 -7.28 -2.54
N ASP A 35 -1.08 -7.48 -1.46
CA ASP A 35 -2.53 -7.69 -1.44
C ASP A 35 -3.34 -6.38 -1.53
N HIS A 36 -2.68 -5.22 -1.40
CA HIS A 36 -3.33 -3.92 -1.55
C HIS A 36 -3.52 -3.47 -3.01
N ALA A 37 -4.62 -2.78 -3.26
CA ALA A 37 -4.88 -2.09 -4.53
C ALA A 37 -3.99 -0.85 -4.70
N ASP A 38 -3.61 -0.58 -5.94
CA ASP A 38 -3.02 0.70 -6.32
C ASP A 38 -4.08 1.80 -6.32
N TRP A 39 -3.65 3.06 -6.42
CA TRP A 39 -4.55 4.23 -6.43
C TRP A 39 -5.66 4.09 -7.49
N SER A 40 -5.28 3.69 -8.70
CA SER A 40 -6.22 3.57 -9.80
C SER A 40 -7.25 2.46 -9.56
N GLY A 41 -6.81 1.30 -9.04
CA GLY A 41 -7.67 0.19 -8.67
C GLY A 41 -8.61 0.53 -7.52
N LEU A 42 -8.12 1.26 -6.52
CA LEU A 42 -8.93 1.70 -5.38
C LEU A 42 -10.06 2.64 -5.81
N VAL A 43 -9.74 3.70 -6.57
CA VAL A 43 -10.75 4.64 -7.08
C VAL A 43 -11.77 3.92 -7.96
N ARG A 44 -11.32 3.08 -8.91
CA ARG A 44 -12.23 2.30 -9.76
C ARG A 44 -13.17 1.42 -8.93
N SER A 45 -12.66 0.76 -7.90
CA SER A 45 -13.46 -0.13 -7.05
C SER A 45 -14.51 0.65 -6.24
N ILE A 46 -14.14 1.81 -5.70
CA ILE A 46 -15.05 2.69 -4.98
C ILE A 46 -16.18 3.16 -5.90
N LEU A 47 -15.84 3.66 -7.10
CA LEU A 47 -16.86 4.13 -8.06
C LEU A 47 -17.78 3.00 -8.53
N ALA A 48 -17.22 1.83 -8.81
CA ALA A 48 -17.98 0.65 -9.23
C ALA A 48 -18.95 0.16 -8.15
N SER A 49 -18.67 0.43 -6.86
CA SER A 49 -19.55 0.02 -5.76
C SER A 49 -20.88 0.78 -5.73
N GLN A 50 -20.95 1.97 -6.34
CA GLN A 50 -22.10 2.88 -6.27
C GLN A 50 -22.55 3.19 -4.83
N ALA A 51 -21.64 3.13 -3.86
CA ALA A 51 -21.93 3.44 -2.47
C ALA A 51 -22.41 4.89 -2.34
N LYS A 52 -23.45 5.10 -1.52
CA LYS A 52 -23.95 6.45 -1.22
C LYS A 52 -23.01 7.24 -0.32
N THR A 53 -22.36 6.54 0.61
CA THR A 53 -21.37 7.09 1.54
C THR A 53 -20.20 6.12 1.61
N VAL A 54 -18.98 6.65 1.59
CA VAL A 54 -17.74 5.87 1.67
C VAL A 54 -17.04 6.19 2.99
N TYR A 55 -16.76 5.17 3.79
CA TYR A 55 -15.97 5.31 5.01
C TYR A 55 -14.55 4.83 4.77
N LEU A 56 -13.57 5.71 4.99
CA LEU A 56 -12.15 5.39 4.79
C LEU A 56 -11.47 5.08 6.12
N THR A 57 -10.66 4.04 6.16
CA THR A 57 -9.83 3.70 7.32
C THR A 57 -8.43 3.34 6.84
N HIS A 58 -7.44 3.48 7.73
CA HIS A 58 -6.02 3.27 7.49
C HIS A 58 -5.41 4.12 6.36
N GLY A 59 -4.08 4.24 6.35
CA GLY A 59 -3.35 4.94 5.30
C GLY A 59 -3.66 6.44 5.22
N GLN A 60 -3.50 7.03 4.03
CA GLN A 60 -3.69 8.47 3.81
C GLN A 60 -5.15 8.82 3.51
N THR A 61 -6.03 8.62 4.50
CA THR A 61 -7.48 8.85 4.35
C THR A 61 -7.83 10.27 3.95
N GLU A 62 -7.07 11.27 4.41
CA GLU A 62 -7.33 12.69 4.12
C GLU A 62 -7.19 13.01 2.63
N VAL A 63 -6.10 12.55 2.01
CA VAL A 63 -5.80 12.78 0.59
C VAL A 63 -6.87 12.12 -0.29
N LEU A 64 -7.24 10.88 0.02
CA LEU A 64 -8.25 10.16 -0.75
C LEU A 64 -9.65 10.74 -0.55
N SER A 65 -10.02 11.14 0.68
CA SER A 65 -11.30 11.80 0.95
C SER A 65 -11.45 13.06 0.10
N ARG A 66 -10.45 13.92 0.14
CA ARG A 66 -10.44 15.17 -0.62
C ARG A 66 -10.58 14.90 -2.12
N PHE A 67 -9.78 14.00 -2.68
CA PHE A 67 -9.85 13.65 -4.10
C PHE A 67 -11.24 13.13 -4.51
N LEU A 68 -11.83 12.20 -3.75
CA LEU A 68 -13.13 11.62 -4.08
C LEU A 68 -14.27 12.64 -3.96
N MET A 69 -14.17 13.59 -3.02
CA MET A 69 -15.13 14.69 -2.90
C MET A 69 -14.98 15.69 -4.04
N GLU A 70 -13.76 16.14 -4.34
CA GLU A 70 -13.49 17.18 -5.34
C GLU A 70 -13.74 16.68 -6.78
N GLU A 71 -13.29 15.48 -7.11
CA GLU A 71 -13.35 14.96 -8.49
C GLU A 71 -14.61 14.13 -8.80
N HIS A 72 -15.23 13.54 -7.78
CA HIS A 72 -16.36 12.61 -7.95
C HIS A 72 -17.60 12.97 -7.15
N GLY A 73 -17.57 14.02 -6.32
CA GLY A 73 -18.74 14.50 -5.57
C GLY A 73 -19.32 13.50 -4.57
N LEU A 74 -18.51 12.55 -4.09
CA LEU A 74 -18.95 11.51 -3.16
C LEU A 74 -19.03 12.03 -1.71
N ASP A 75 -19.97 11.50 -0.92
CA ASP A 75 -19.97 11.65 0.54
C ASP A 75 -18.93 10.69 1.15
N VAL A 76 -17.81 11.23 1.60
CA VAL A 76 -16.69 10.44 2.14
C VAL A 76 -16.38 10.85 3.58
N LYS A 77 -16.14 9.88 4.47
CA LYS A 77 -15.88 10.13 5.89
C LYS A 77 -14.69 9.30 6.38
N PRO A 78 -13.65 9.91 6.98
CA PRO A 78 -12.62 9.14 7.65
C PRO A 78 -13.20 8.47 8.90
N LEU A 79 -12.88 7.21 9.09
CA LEU A 79 -13.26 6.39 10.23
C LEU A 79 -12.02 6.09 11.06
N LYS A 80 -11.97 6.67 12.26
CA LYS A 80 -10.92 6.34 13.23
C LYS A 80 -11.23 5.00 13.87
N THR A 81 -10.44 3.98 13.54
CA THR A 81 -10.56 2.64 14.11
C THR A 81 -9.61 2.48 15.31
N HIS A 82 -10.00 1.67 16.29
CA HIS A 82 -9.14 1.34 17.45
C HIS A 82 -8.00 0.37 17.11
N PHE A 83 -7.94 -0.10 15.87
CA PHE A 83 -6.94 -1.02 15.36
C PHE A 83 -6.21 -0.32 14.21
N GLY A 84 -4.87 -0.30 14.22
CA GLY A 84 -4.09 -0.21 12.99
C GLY A 84 -3.02 0.88 12.85
N ASP A 85 -2.98 1.92 13.68
CA ASP A 85 -1.96 2.98 13.48
C ASP A 85 -0.58 2.56 13.99
N GLU A 86 -0.50 1.79 15.08
CA GLU A 86 0.77 1.38 15.71
C GLU A 86 1.46 0.21 14.98
N GLN A 87 0.70 -0.73 14.42
CA GLN A 87 1.23 -1.97 13.81
C GLN A 87 1.92 -1.74 12.45
N ILE A 88 1.48 -0.73 11.69
CA ILE A 88 2.08 -0.41 10.39
C ILE A 88 3.41 0.33 10.59
N GLU A 89 3.51 1.21 11.60
CA GLU A 89 4.76 1.87 11.97
C GLU A 89 5.78 0.89 12.56
N GLU A 90 5.35 -0.07 13.38
CA GLU A 90 6.22 -1.14 13.89
C GLU A 90 6.69 -2.08 12.78
N GLN A 91 5.80 -2.55 11.90
CA GLN A 91 6.20 -3.32 10.73
C GLN A 91 7.10 -2.52 9.79
N PHE A 92 6.86 -1.22 9.65
CA PHE A 92 7.74 -0.35 8.89
C PHE A 92 9.12 -0.29 9.56
N ALA A 93 9.20 -0.03 10.86
CA ALA A 93 10.44 0.02 11.62
C ALA A 93 11.23 -1.30 11.56
N GLU A 94 10.58 -2.44 11.84
CA GLU A 94 11.18 -3.78 11.75
C GLU A 94 11.56 -4.18 10.32
N SER A 95 10.80 -3.75 9.32
CA SER A 95 11.14 -4.01 7.92
C SER A 95 12.27 -3.09 7.40
N VAL A 96 12.61 -2.03 8.14
CA VAL A 96 13.59 -1.02 7.76
C VAL A 96 14.90 -1.21 8.53
N SER A 97 14.86 -1.82 9.71
CA SER A 97 16.00 -2.34 10.51
C SER A 97 16.60 -3.62 9.92
#